data_AF-C7D7G8-F1
#
_entry.id   AF-C7D7G8-F1
#
_cell.length_a   1.000
_cell.length_b   1.000
_cell.length_c   1.000
_cell.angle_alpha   90.00
_cell.angle_beta   90.00
_cell.angle_gamma   90.00
#
_symmetry.space_group_name_H-M   'P 1'
#
loop_
_entity.id
_entity.type
_entity.pdbx_description
1 polymer ?
#
loop_
_entity_poly.entity_id
_entity_poly.type
_entity_poly.pdbx_seq_one_letter_code
_entity_poly.pdbx_strand_id
1 'polypeptide(L)'
;MIAFGSPLAPRVAVVGAFRSGTNLGHYLVQNSTNARVRYDRVGWKHAPYPVIPESRNRLVRKVNVMTVVKNPFALIRSMHSYHVKADRNILAPTDWAAFLRSPFVITDVREGRSAQQWFATPIDYWNALYWNFTTLPAAFFRAVTVRLEDLVQDAEQQLKQVCQGLGLRQTAAAVLPEAKLDRNKAGRRAATDKTQGFDKAGFEAKTFMNDYSQDDVAYVNARLDPKLMSQLGYDAAGGWA
;
A
#
# COMPACT_ATOMS: atom_id res chain seq x y z
N MET A 1 42.44 -15.11 8.59
CA MET A 1 41.17 -14.69 9.23
C MET A 1 40.31 -14.03 8.16
N ILE A 2 39.35 -14.74 7.58
CA ILE A 2 38.38 -14.14 6.66
C ILE A 2 37.35 -13.44 7.54
N ALA A 3 37.30 -12.11 7.47
CA ALA A 3 36.26 -11.35 8.13
C ALA A 3 34.90 -11.80 7.55
N PHE A 4 34.13 -12.55 8.34
CA PHE A 4 32.72 -12.76 8.04
C PHE A 4 32.05 -11.39 8.07
N GLY A 5 31.85 -10.81 6.90
CA GLY A 5 31.15 -9.55 6.74
C GLY A 5 29.81 -9.64 7.47
N SER A 6 29.45 -8.59 8.21
CA SER A 6 28.16 -8.50 8.90
C SER A 6 27.03 -9.04 8.01
N PRO A 7 26.12 -9.88 8.52
CA PRO A 7 25.04 -10.42 7.72
C PRO A 7 24.28 -9.28 7.06
N LEU A 8 24.10 -9.38 5.74
CA LEU A 8 23.41 -8.35 4.96
C LEU A 8 22.02 -8.10 5.57
N ALA A 9 21.72 -6.84 5.88
CA ALA A 9 20.43 -6.43 6.43
C ALA A 9 19.26 -7.05 5.63
N PRO A 10 18.24 -7.63 6.31
CA PRO A 10 17.06 -8.16 5.65
C PRO A 10 16.44 -7.12 4.71
N ARG A 11 15.87 -7.56 3.59
CA ARG A 11 15.27 -6.67 2.60
C ARG A 11 13.77 -6.90 2.55
N VAL A 12 13.00 -5.83 2.60
CA VAL A 12 11.53 -5.86 2.59
C VAL A 12 11.03 -5.05 1.39
N ALA A 13 10.10 -5.62 0.63
CA ALA A 13 9.31 -4.87 -0.34
C ALA A 13 8.04 -4.35 0.36
N VAL A 14 7.86 -3.03 0.40
CA VAL A 14 6.61 -2.43 0.88
C VAL A 14 5.75 -2.09 -0.32
N VAL A 15 4.60 -2.76 -0.44
CA VAL A 15 3.68 -2.68 -1.58
C VAL A 15 2.27 -2.29 -1.14
N GLY A 16 1.42 -1.94 -2.09
CA GLY A 16 0.03 -1.58 -1.85
C GLY A 16 -0.51 -0.71 -2.97
N ALA A 17 -1.81 -0.48 -2.99
CA ALA A 17 -2.42 0.38 -4.02
C ALA A 17 -1.81 1.80 -4.01
N PHE A 18 -1.87 2.47 -5.15
CA PHE A 18 -1.47 3.87 -5.23
C PHE A 18 -2.30 4.69 -4.24
N ARG A 19 -1.63 5.50 -3.39
CA ARG A 19 -2.25 6.24 -2.27
C ARG A 19 -2.67 5.40 -1.04
N SER A 20 -2.23 4.15 -0.90
CA SER A 20 -2.57 3.31 0.26
C SER A 20 -1.75 3.56 1.54
N GLY A 21 -0.82 4.52 1.54
CA GLY A 21 0.05 4.75 2.70
C GLY A 21 1.35 3.93 2.71
N THR A 22 1.73 3.32 1.57
CA THR A 22 3.03 2.62 1.41
C THR A 22 4.26 3.46 1.80
N ASN A 23 4.18 4.79 1.77
CA ASN A 23 5.26 5.65 2.26
C ASN A 23 5.39 5.61 3.78
N LEU A 24 4.28 5.53 4.53
CA LEU A 24 4.27 5.36 5.98
C LEU A 24 4.82 3.98 6.36
N GLY A 25 4.36 2.92 5.69
CA GLY A 25 4.92 1.57 5.88
C GLY A 25 6.42 1.53 5.63
N HIS A 26 6.91 2.18 4.56
CA HIS A 26 8.34 2.33 4.33
C HIS A 26 9.02 3.08 5.48
N TYR A 27 8.50 4.25 5.88
CA TYR A 27 9.08 5.06 6.95
C TYR A 27 9.24 4.23 8.24
N LEU A 28 8.20 3.54 8.67
CA LEU A 28 8.22 2.74 9.90
C LEU A 28 9.22 1.58 9.81
N VAL A 29 9.17 0.77 8.74
CA VAL A 29 10.09 -0.36 8.58
C VAL A 29 11.55 0.13 8.51
N GLN A 30 11.82 1.21 7.79
CA GLN A 30 13.19 1.68 7.53
C GLN A 30 13.83 2.36 8.74
N ASN A 31 13.04 2.98 9.62
CA ASN A 31 13.54 3.70 10.80
C ASN A 31 13.50 2.86 12.08
N SER A 32 12.62 1.88 12.16
CA SER A 32 12.36 1.14 13.40
C SER A 32 12.78 -0.33 13.34
N THR A 33 13.35 -0.82 12.24
CA THR A 33 13.82 -2.21 12.11
C THR A 33 15.23 -2.32 11.52
N ASN A 34 15.82 -3.51 11.61
CA ASN A 34 17.10 -3.83 10.96
C ASN A 34 16.99 -4.02 9.43
N ALA A 35 15.81 -3.82 8.83
CA ALA A 35 15.58 -4.07 7.42
C ALA A 35 15.93 -2.86 6.51
N ARG A 36 16.17 -3.16 5.24
CA ARG A 36 16.22 -2.17 4.15
C ARG A 36 15.01 -2.33 3.25
N VAL A 37 14.26 -1.25 3.05
CA VAL A 37 13.12 -1.23 2.16
C VAL A 37 13.57 -1.02 0.71
N ARG A 38 13.02 -1.81 -0.20
CA ARG A 38 13.34 -1.79 -1.63
C ARG A 38 12.07 -1.72 -2.46
N TYR A 39 12.03 -0.79 -3.40
CA TYR A 39 10.89 -0.59 -4.31
C TYR A 39 11.06 -1.26 -5.67
N ASP A 40 12.20 -1.90 -5.92
CA ASP A 40 12.59 -2.51 -7.20
C ASP A 40 12.59 -4.04 -7.16
N ARG A 41 12.18 -4.66 -6.04
CA ARG A 41 12.29 -6.11 -5.83
C ARG A 41 11.17 -6.92 -6.44
N VAL A 42 10.01 -6.30 -6.64
CA VAL A 42 8.78 -6.95 -7.06
C VAL A 42 8.12 -6.16 -8.21
N GLY A 43 8.93 -5.41 -8.97
CA GLY A 43 8.43 -4.41 -9.90
C GLY A 43 7.97 -3.14 -9.19
N TRP A 44 7.10 -2.38 -9.84
CA TRP A 44 6.55 -1.15 -9.26
C TRP A 44 5.70 -1.48 -8.02
N LYS A 45 5.92 -0.79 -6.90
CA LYS A 45 5.27 -1.08 -5.61
C LYS A 45 3.73 -0.96 -5.60
N HIS A 46 3.16 -0.42 -6.68
CA HIS A 46 1.72 -0.25 -6.90
C HIS A 46 1.16 -1.12 -8.03
N ALA A 47 1.99 -1.96 -8.64
CA ALA A 47 1.60 -2.95 -9.64
C ALA A 47 1.31 -4.31 -8.98
N PRO A 48 0.45 -5.16 -9.60
CA PRO A 48 0.30 -6.54 -9.19
C PRO A 48 1.60 -7.29 -9.47
N TYR A 49 1.84 -8.30 -8.65
CA TYR A 49 2.89 -9.26 -8.89
C TYR A 49 2.53 -10.17 -10.09
N PRO A 50 3.44 -10.40 -11.05
CA PRO A 50 3.16 -11.25 -12.19
C PRO A 50 2.99 -12.71 -11.75
N VAL A 51 2.11 -13.44 -12.44
CA VAL A 51 1.98 -14.89 -12.26
C VAL A 51 3.24 -15.56 -12.80
N ILE A 52 3.97 -16.28 -11.94
CA ILE A 52 5.20 -16.99 -12.34
C ILE A 52 4.86 -18.46 -12.64
N PRO A 53 5.22 -18.99 -13.82
CA PRO A 53 5.04 -20.41 -14.12
C PRO A 53 5.84 -21.30 -13.17
N GLU A 54 5.22 -22.38 -12.72
CA GLU A 54 5.80 -23.33 -11.75
C GLU A 54 7.14 -23.93 -12.20
N SER A 55 7.37 -24.05 -13.50
CA SER A 55 8.60 -24.58 -14.09
C SER A 55 9.84 -23.70 -13.87
N ARG A 56 9.68 -22.42 -13.48
CA ARG A 56 10.79 -21.48 -13.18
C ARG A 56 11.05 -21.30 -11.67
N ASN A 57 10.46 -22.15 -10.83
CA ASN A 57 10.44 -22.03 -9.37
C ASN A 57 11.80 -22.12 -8.64
N ARG A 58 12.90 -22.47 -9.32
CA ARG A 58 14.17 -22.83 -8.65
C ARG A 58 15.13 -21.67 -8.37
N LEU A 59 14.86 -20.45 -8.85
CA LEU A 59 15.85 -19.34 -8.81
C LEU A 59 15.45 -18.13 -7.95
N VAL A 60 14.25 -18.09 -7.36
CA VAL A 60 13.79 -16.92 -6.62
C VAL A 60 14.04 -17.10 -5.13
N ARG A 61 15.00 -16.34 -4.56
CA ARG A 61 15.15 -16.23 -3.11
C ARG A 61 13.84 -15.69 -2.51
N LYS A 62 13.38 -16.27 -1.40
CA LYS A 62 12.18 -15.79 -0.70
C LYS A 62 12.27 -14.28 -0.47
N VAL A 63 11.22 -13.56 -0.86
CA VAL A 63 11.11 -12.11 -0.72
C VAL A 63 10.20 -11.80 0.46
N ASN A 64 10.67 -10.95 1.37
CA ASN A 64 9.82 -10.41 2.44
C ASN A 64 8.97 -9.28 1.87
N VAL A 65 7.65 -9.37 2.04
CA VAL A 65 6.68 -8.40 1.50
C VAL A 65 5.81 -7.89 2.64
N MET A 66 5.71 -6.57 2.76
CA MET A 66 4.71 -5.91 3.59
C MET A 66 3.70 -5.23 2.66
N THR A 67 2.45 -5.67 2.71
CA THR A 67 1.36 -5.03 1.98
C THR A 67 0.67 -4.03 2.89
N VAL A 68 0.60 -2.76 2.48
CA VAL A 68 -0.22 -1.74 3.15
C VAL A 68 -1.55 -1.64 2.42
N VAL A 69 -2.61 -2.10 3.05
CA VAL A 69 -3.99 -1.95 2.58
C VAL A 69 -4.61 -0.72 3.20
N LYS A 70 -5.50 -0.05 2.47
CA LYS A 70 -6.28 1.09 2.96
C LYS A 70 -7.75 0.80 2.70
N ASN A 71 -8.64 1.27 3.56
CA ASN A 71 -10.08 1.19 3.38
C ASN A 71 -10.43 1.65 1.94
N PRO A 72 -11.29 0.90 1.21
CA PRO A 72 -11.57 1.16 -0.19
C PRO A 72 -12.12 2.57 -0.45
N PHE A 73 -13.07 3.03 0.37
CA PHE A 73 -13.63 4.39 0.27
C PHE A 73 -12.56 5.46 0.49
N ALA A 74 -11.75 5.28 1.53
CA ALA A 74 -10.66 6.20 1.86
C ALA A 74 -9.54 6.20 0.78
N LEU A 75 -9.30 5.07 0.12
CA LEU A 75 -8.35 4.96 -1.00
C LEU A 75 -8.86 5.72 -2.22
N ILE A 76 -10.07 5.41 -2.66
CA ILE A 76 -10.68 6.00 -3.86
C ILE A 76 -10.74 7.52 -3.74
N ARG A 77 -11.16 8.04 -2.58
CA ARG A 77 -11.15 9.48 -2.34
C ARG A 77 -9.75 10.09 -2.38
N SER A 78 -8.75 9.41 -1.81
CA SER A 78 -7.36 9.86 -1.86
C SER A 78 -6.78 9.86 -3.27
N MET A 79 -7.18 8.91 -4.11
CA MET A 79 -6.81 8.86 -5.52
C MET A 79 -7.44 10.00 -6.29
N HIS A 80 -8.74 10.25 -6.12
CA HIS A 80 -9.44 11.37 -6.76
C HIS A 80 -8.84 12.72 -6.36
N SER A 81 -8.65 12.98 -5.07
CA SER A 81 -8.03 14.24 -4.62
C SER A 81 -6.62 14.41 -5.16
N TYR A 82 -5.86 13.31 -5.29
CA TYR A 82 -4.54 13.37 -5.90
C TYR A 82 -4.61 13.65 -7.40
N HIS A 83 -5.52 12.98 -8.11
CA HIS A 83 -5.75 13.13 -9.55
C HIS A 83 -6.03 14.59 -9.91
N VAL A 84 -7.03 15.19 -9.26
CA VAL A 84 -7.43 16.59 -9.47
C VAL A 84 -6.29 17.58 -9.19
N LYS A 85 -5.39 17.28 -8.24
CA LYS A 85 -4.31 18.19 -7.83
C LYS A 85 -3.01 18.03 -8.63
N ALA A 86 -2.67 16.81 -9.04
CA ALA A 86 -1.35 16.47 -9.55
C ALA A 86 -1.30 16.09 -11.03
N ASP A 87 -2.45 15.71 -11.61
CA ASP A 87 -2.69 15.47 -13.03
C ASP A 87 -1.52 14.78 -13.78
N ARG A 88 -1.10 13.61 -13.29
CA ARG A 88 0.04 12.90 -13.92
C ARG A 88 -0.05 11.38 -13.85
N ASN A 89 -0.33 10.77 -12.70
CA ASN A 89 -0.26 9.30 -12.56
C ASN A 89 -1.56 8.56 -12.86
N ILE A 90 -2.65 9.29 -13.05
CA ILE A 90 -4.00 8.76 -13.19
C ILE A 90 -4.61 9.37 -14.45
N LEU A 91 -5.19 8.56 -15.32
CA LEU A 91 -6.06 9.01 -16.41
C LEU A 91 -7.48 8.56 -16.10
N ALA A 92 -8.34 9.51 -15.77
CA ALA A 92 -9.74 9.34 -15.41
C ALA A 92 -10.45 10.70 -15.43
N PRO A 93 -11.80 10.75 -15.39
CA PRO A 93 -12.53 12.00 -15.18
C PRO A 93 -12.13 12.70 -13.88
N THR A 94 -12.21 14.03 -13.86
CA THR A 94 -11.99 14.86 -12.65
C THR A 94 -13.26 15.07 -11.84
N ASP A 95 -14.43 14.91 -12.45
CA ASP A 95 -15.70 14.84 -11.74
C ASP A 95 -15.76 13.61 -10.83
N TRP A 96 -16.31 13.77 -9.63
CA TRP A 96 -16.33 12.71 -8.62
C TRP A 96 -17.19 11.51 -9.04
N ALA A 97 -18.43 11.76 -9.45
CA ALA A 97 -19.37 10.69 -9.80
C ALA A 97 -18.88 9.91 -11.03
N ALA A 98 -18.30 10.61 -12.01
CA ALA A 98 -17.69 10.00 -13.18
C ALA A 98 -16.41 9.24 -12.82
N PHE A 99 -15.53 9.78 -11.97
CA PHE A 99 -14.29 9.12 -11.53
C PHE A 99 -14.56 7.76 -10.90
N LEU A 100 -15.58 7.65 -10.05
CA LEU A 100 -15.97 6.41 -9.39
C LEU A 100 -16.39 5.30 -10.35
N ARG A 101 -16.97 5.67 -11.50
CA ARG A 101 -17.71 4.75 -12.38
C ARG A 101 -17.07 4.54 -13.75
N SER A 102 -16.02 5.29 -14.05
CA SER A 102 -15.38 5.28 -15.36
C SER A 102 -14.10 4.45 -15.37
N PRO A 103 -13.67 4.00 -16.56
CA PRO A 103 -12.36 3.43 -16.74
C PRO A 103 -11.26 4.32 -16.17
N PHE A 104 -10.27 3.65 -15.61
CA PHE A 104 -9.23 4.26 -14.81
C PHE A 104 -7.88 3.67 -15.19
N VAL A 105 -6.93 4.54 -15.55
CA VAL A 105 -5.56 4.12 -15.89
C VAL A 105 -4.59 4.64 -14.86
N ILE A 106 -3.70 3.78 -14.38
CA ILE A 106 -2.56 4.16 -13.55
C ILE A 106 -1.26 3.95 -14.31
N THR A 107 -0.31 4.88 -14.11
CA THR A 107 1.03 4.84 -14.71
C THR A 107 2.09 5.46 -13.79
N ASP A 108 3.35 5.04 -13.94
CA ASP A 108 4.50 5.74 -13.35
C ASP A 108 5.09 6.74 -14.35
N VAL A 109 4.64 7.99 -14.29
CA VAL A 109 5.06 9.06 -15.21
C VAL A 109 6.52 9.50 -15.12
N ARG A 110 7.32 8.93 -14.22
CA ARG A 110 8.76 9.29 -14.15
C ARG A 110 9.50 8.95 -15.43
N GLU A 111 9.01 7.97 -16.18
CA GLU A 111 9.54 7.57 -17.46
C GLU A 111 8.39 7.71 -18.44
N GLY A 112 8.44 8.67 -19.38
CA GLY A 112 7.34 9.02 -20.29
C GLY A 112 6.84 7.92 -21.23
N ARG A 113 7.19 6.65 -20.96
CA ARG A 113 6.81 5.42 -21.67
C ARG A 113 6.58 4.23 -20.73
N SER A 114 6.31 4.45 -19.44
CA SER A 114 6.06 3.33 -18.52
C SER A 114 4.79 2.56 -18.89
N ALA A 115 4.77 1.27 -18.58
CA ALA A 115 3.60 0.44 -18.80
C ALA A 115 2.39 1.03 -18.06
N GLN A 116 1.24 1.03 -18.74
CA GLN A 116 -0.01 1.51 -18.18
C GLN A 116 -0.84 0.33 -17.68
N GLN A 117 -1.57 0.57 -16.61
CA GLN A 117 -2.49 -0.40 -16.05
C GLN A 117 -3.91 0.13 -16.17
N TRP A 118 -4.73 -0.54 -16.95
CA TRP A 118 -6.13 -0.19 -17.16
C TRP A 118 -7.03 -1.03 -16.24
N PHE A 119 -8.01 -0.37 -15.65
CA PHE A 119 -9.06 -0.98 -14.82
C PHE A 119 -10.41 -0.38 -15.19
N ALA A 120 -11.47 -1.17 -15.06
CA ALA A 120 -12.83 -0.71 -15.38
C ALA A 120 -13.30 0.41 -14.44
N THR A 121 -12.89 0.37 -13.16
CA THR A 121 -13.20 1.38 -12.14
C THR A 121 -12.11 1.45 -11.07
N PRO A 122 -12.05 2.50 -10.23
CA PRO A 122 -11.16 2.56 -9.07
C PRO A 122 -11.37 1.45 -8.03
N ILE A 123 -12.59 0.92 -7.90
CA ILE A 123 -12.86 -0.20 -6.97
C ILE A 123 -12.39 -1.53 -7.55
N ASP A 124 -12.48 -1.73 -8.85
CA ASP A 124 -11.90 -2.90 -9.52
C ASP A 124 -10.37 -2.91 -9.41
N TYR A 125 -9.74 -1.74 -9.46
CA TYR A 125 -8.31 -1.58 -9.15
C TYR A 125 -7.96 -2.05 -7.73
N TRP A 126 -8.76 -1.65 -6.73
CA TRP A 126 -8.58 -2.07 -5.34
C TRP A 126 -8.68 -3.59 -5.21
N ASN A 127 -9.77 -4.19 -5.73
CA ASN A 127 -10.02 -5.63 -5.68
C ASN A 127 -8.88 -6.42 -6.35
N ALA A 128 -8.52 -6.06 -7.58
CA ALA A 128 -7.50 -6.77 -8.36
C ALA A 128 -6.14 -6.77 -7.66
N LEU A 129 -5.70 -5.63 -7.11
CA LEU A 129 -4.42 -5.56 -6.42
C LEU A 129 -4.41 -6.33 -5.11
N TYR A 130 -5.40 -6.15 -4.24
CA TYR A 130 -5.36 -6.81 -2.95
C TYR A 130 -5.66 -8.30 -3.05
N TRP A 131 -6.44 -8.75 -4.03
CA TRP A 131 -6.53 -10.17 -4.37
C TRP A 131 -5.16 -10.73 -4.77
N ASN A 132 -4.41 -10.02 -5.63
CA ASN A 132 -3.07 -10.45 -6.02
C ASN A 132 -2.09 -10.50 -4.83
N PHE A 133 -2.10 -9.50 -3.95
CA PHE A 133 -1.19 -9.47 -2.80
C PHE A 133 -1.54 -10.49 -1.71
N THR A 134 -2.82 -10.83 -1.55
CA THR A 134 -3.28 -11.83 -0.58
C THR A 134 -3.11 -13.27 -1.05
N THR A 135 -2.86 -13.48 -2.34
CA THR A 135 -2.65 -14.80 -2.96
C THR A 135 -1.18 -15.09 -3.28
N LEU A 136 -0.25 -14.28 -2.76
CA LEU A 136 1.18 -14.49 -2.97
C LEU A 136 1.63 -15.86 -2.42
N PRO A 137 2.28 -16.71 -3.24
CA PRO A 137 2.66 -18.06 -2.84
C PRO A 137 3.76 -18.06 -1.76
N ALA A 138 3.51 -18.76 -0.65
CA ALA A 138 4.44 -18.88 0.49
C ALA A 138 5.79 -19.53 0.14
N ALA A 139 5.87 -20.23 -1.00
CA ALA A 139 7.11 -20.76 -1.55
C ALA A 139 8.10 -19.64 -1.93
N PHE A 140 7.60 -18.49 -2.43
CA PHE A 140 8.41 -17.36 -2.89
C PHE A 140 8.33 -16.15 -1.98
N PHE A 141 7.28 -16.05 -1.18
CA PHE A 141 7.03 -14.88 -0.34
C PHE A 141 6.90 -15.24 1.12
N ARG A 142 7.46 -14.36 1.95
CA ARG A 142 7.03 -14.21 3.34
C ARG A 142 6.29 -12.88 3.37
N ALA A 143 4.96 -12.92 3.37
CA ALA A 143 4.12 -11.75 3.22
C ALA A 143 3.33 -11.48 4.51
N VAL A 144 3.24 -10.21 4.89
CA VAL A 144 2.34 -9.71 5.94
C VAL A 144 1.55 -8.55 5.35
N THR A 145 0.25 -8.52 5.62
CA THR A 145 -0.63 -7.42 5.24
C THR A 145 -1.01 -6.63 6.49
N VAL A 146 -1.01 -5.30 6.38
CA VAL A 146 -1.37 -4.39 7.48
C VAL A 146 -2.29 -3.30 6.95
N ARG A 147 -3.36 -3.00 7.70
CA ARG A 147 -4.26 -1.88 7.40
C ARG A 147 -3.58 -0.56 7.75
N LEU A 148 -3.72 0.44 6.87
CA LEU A 148 -3.21 1.78 7.11
C LEU A 148 -3.83 2.37 8.37
N GLU A 149 -5.13 2.11 8.57
CA GLU A 149 -5.88 2.58 9.74
C GLU A 149 -5.24 2.06 11.04
N ASP A 150 -4.88 0.79 11.09
CA ASP A 150 -4.20 0.19 12.25
C ASP A 150 -2.79 0.75 12.46
N LEU A 151 -2.04 0.99 11.37
CA LEU A 151 -0.70 1.62 11.45
C LEU A 151 -0.77 3.03 12.05
N VAL A 152 -1.82 3.78 11.72
CA VAL A 152 -2.03 5.13 12.23
C VAL A 152 -2.52 5.09 13.67
N GLN A 153 -3.34 4.11 14.04
CA GLN A 153 -3.86 3.97 15.39
C GLN A 153 -2.80 3.48 16.39
N ASP A 154 -2.05 2.42 16.05
CA ASP A 154 -1.03 1.80 16.91
C ASP A 154 0.16 1.27 16.08
N ALA A 155 1.02 2.20 15.65
CA ALA A 155 2.19 1.88 14.84
C ALA A 155 3.13 0.85 15.50
N GLU A 156 3.27 0.90 16.82
CA GLU A 156 4.18 0.04 17.59
C GLU A 156 3.69 -1.41 17.56
N GLN A 157 2.42 -1.64 17.88
CA GLN A 157 1.85 -2.98 17.86
C GLN A 157 1.86 -3.58 16.45
N GLN A 158 1.49 -2.79 15.44
CA GLN A 158 1.51 -3.25 14.06
C GLN A 158 2.92 -3.55 13.57
N LEU A 159 3.93 -2.75 13.93
CA LEU A 159 5.31 -3.03 13.55
C LEU A 159 5.85 -4.29 14.23
N LYS A 160 5.45 -4.59 15.47
CA LYS A 160 5.80 -5.87 16.13
C LYS A 160 5.28 -7.07 15.35
N GLN A 161 4.02 -7.02 14.92
CA GLN A 161 3.42 -8.08 14.09
C GLN A 161 4.14 -8.23 12.75
N VAL A 162 4.50 -7.12 12.09
CA VAL A 162 5.32 -7.13 10.87
C VAL A 162 6.69 -7.76 11.13
N CYS A 163 7.37 -7.40 12.23
CA CYS A 163 8.67 -7.96 12.58
C CYS A 163 8.58 -9.47 12.81
N GLN A 164 7.57 -9.93 13.57
CA GLN A 164 7.34 -11.35 13.81
C GLN A 164 7.05 -12.11 12.50
N GLY A 165 6.10 -11.61 11.70
CA GLY A 165 5.69 -12.28 10.47
C GLY A 165 6.77 -12.30 9.38
N LEU A 166 7.65 -11.29 9.34
CA LEU A 166 8.76 -11.21 8.37
C LEU A 166 10.09 -11.76 8.92
N GLY A 167 10.20 -12.03 10.22
CA GLY A 167 11.45 -12.41 10.89
C GLY A 167 12.47 -11.27 10.93
N LEU A 168 12.00 -10.05 11.17
CA LEU A 168 12.83 -8.86 11.32
C LEU A 168 13.09 -8.59 12.80
N ARG A 169 14.14 -7.81 13.08
CA ARG A 169 14.40 -7.30 14.42
C ARG A 169 14.03 -5.84 14.48
N GLN A 170 13.14 -5.48 15.41
CA GLN A 170 12.88 -4.08 15.74
C GLN A 170 14.10 -3.48 16.44
N THR A 171 14.52 -2.29 16.02
CA THR A 171 15.73 -1.60 16.52
C THR A 171 15.43 -0.28 17.20
N ALA A 172 14.20 0.23 17.06
CA ALA A 172 13.70 1.43 17.72
C ALA A 172 12.17 1.36 17.83
N ALA A 173 11.57 2.22 18.66
CA ALA A 173 10.12 2.37 18.71
C ALA A 173 9.56 2.81 17.33
N ALA A 174 8.35 2.38 17.01
CA ALA A 174 7.62 2.78 15.82
C ALA A 174 6.88 4.08 16.11
N VAL A 175 7.54 5.21 15.80
CA VAL A 175 6.97 6.53 16.00
C VAL A 175 6.38 7.01 14.67
N LEU A 176 5.15 7.53 14.69
CA LEU A 176 4.57 8.17 13.51
C LEU A 176 5.35 9.45 13.17
N PRO A 177 5.51 9.80 11.88
CA PRO A 177 6.19 11.04 11.52
C PRO A 177 5.34 12.24 11.96
N GLU A 178 5.99 13.27 12.52
CA GLU A 178 5.31 14.54 12.87
C GLU A 178 4.91 15.33 11.61
N ALA A 179 5.72 15.22 10.56
CA ALA A 179 5.52 15.91 9.29
C ALA A 179 5.16 14.95 8.16
N LYS A 180 4.57 15.51 7.10
CA LYS A 180 4.16 14.77 5.92
C LYS A 180 5.33 14.05 5.28
N LEU A 181 5.13 12.83 4.83
CA LEU A 181 6.18 12.07 4.15
C LEU A 181 6.37 12.53 2.71
N ASP A 182 7.62 12.79 2.32
CA ASP A 182 7.96 13.05 0.93
C ASP A 182 7.85 11.75 0.09
N ARG A 183 7.90 11.90 -1.23
CA ARG A 183 8.03 10.80 -2.18
C ARG A 183 9.36 10.07 -1.95
N ASN A 184 9.30 9.01 -1.16
CA ASN A 184 10.45 8.18 -0.85
C ASN A 184 11.16 7.66 -2.11
N LYS A 185 12.49 7.77 -2.12
CA LYS A 185 13.39 7.08 -3.08
C LYS A 185 13.83 5.75 -2.47
N ALA A 186 13.91 4.69 -3.27
CA ALA A 186 14.35 3.37 -2.82
C ALA A 186 15.75 3.45 -2.17
N GLY A 187 15.94 2.77 -1.05
CA GLY A 187 17.25 2.66 -0.38
C GLY A 187 17.77 3.94 0.28
N ARG A 188 16.96 5.01 0.39
CA ARG A 188 17.27 6.19 1.20
C ARG A 188 16.39 6.21 2.45
N ARG A 189 16.87 6.83 3.53
CA ARG A 189 16.01 7.13 4.69
C ARG A 189 14.80 7.93 4.20
N ALA A 190 13.62 7.54 4.66
CA ALA A 190 12.39 8.24 4.34
C ALA A 190 12.50 9.69 4.82
N ALA A 191 12.23 10.64 3.93
CA ALA A 191 12.31 12.06 4.23
C ALA A 191 10.92 12.60 4.58
N THR A 192 10.88 13.58 5.47
CA THR A 192 9.67 14.31 5.85
C THR A 192 9.69 15.71 5.24
N ASP A 193 8.60 16.11 4.62
CA ASP A 193 8.28 17.48 4.28
C ASP A 193 7.81 18.21 5.54
N LYS A 194 8.66 19.07 6.08
CA LYS A 194 8.42 19.81 7.33
C LYS A 194 7.33 20.88 7.21
N THR A 195 6.84 21.17 6.01
CA THR A 195 5.87 22.25 5.77
C THR A 195 4.42 21.85 6.05
N GLN A 196 4.13 20.55 6.19
CA GLN A 196 2.78 20.03 6.46
C GLN A 196 2.84 18.97 7.55
N GLY A 197 1.92 19.03 8.51
CA GLY A 197 1.76 18.00 9.53
C GLY A 197 1.29 16.66 8.94
N PHE A 198 1.61 15.57 9.62
CA PHE A 198 1.00 14.27 9.32
C PHE A 198 -0.47 14.28 9.78
N ASP A 199 -1.40 14.14 8.84
CA ASP A 199 -2.84 14.17 9.13
C ASP A 199 -3.31 12.84 9.74
N LYS A 200 -3.15 12.68 11.05
CA LYS A 200 -3.66 11.53 11.80
C LYS A 200 -5.19 11.58 11.94
N ALA A 201 -5.72 12.75 12.29
CA ALA A 201 -7.12 12.97 12.62
C ALA A 201 -8.07 12.66 11.43
N GLY A 202 -7.63 12.95 10.20
CA GLY A 202 -8.40 12.65 8.99
C GLY A 202 -8.65 11.15 8.76
N PHE A 203 -7.78 10.27 9.26
CA PHE A 203 -8.00 8.81 9.16
C PHE A 203 -8.99 8.31 10.21
N GLU A 204 -8.96 8.87 11.43
CA GLU A 204 -9.81 8.44 12.54
C GLU A 204 -11.26 8.91 12.38
N ALA A 205 -11.47 10.12 11.87
CA ALA A 205 -12.80 10.73 11.78
C ALA A 205 -13.64 10.28 10.56
N LYS A 206 -13.12 9.37 9.72
CA LYS A 206 -13.77 8.91 8.47
C LYS A 206 -14.32 10.02 7.57
N THR A 207 -13.72 11.22 7.59
CA THR A 207 -14.23 12.41 6.89
C THR A 207 -14.30 12.23 5.37
N PHE A 208 -13.57 11.25 4.82
CA PHE A 208 -13.66 10.86 3.42
C PHE A 208 -15.06 10.39 2.99
N MET A 209 -15.92 9.97 3.93
CA MET A 209 -17.29 9.56 3.61
C MET A 209 -18.20 10.74 3.25
N ASN A 210 -17.85 11.98 3.63
CA ASN A 210 -18.64 13.17 3.34
C ASN A 210 -18.79 13.44 1.83
N ASP A 211 -17.89 12.91 1.02
CA ASP A 211 -17.91 13.06 -0.44
C ASP A 211 -18.79 11.99 -1.14
N TYR A 212 -19.28 10.96 -0.43
CA TYR A 212 -20.06 9.88 -1.02
C TYR A 212 -21.57 10.11 -0.84
N SER A 213 -22.32 10.07 -1.94
CA SER A 213 -23.77 9.90 -1.88
C SER A 213 -24.14 8.46 -1.51
N GLN A 214 -25.40 8.23 -1.13
CA GLN A 214 -25.89 6.86 -0.86
C GLN A 214 -25.74 5.95 -2.10
N ASP A 215 -25.96 6.48 -3.29
CA ASP A 215 -25.78 5.75 -4.55
C ASP A 215 -24.31 5.41 -4.81
N ASP A 216 -23.38 6.29 -4.43
CA ASP A 216 -21.94 5.99 -4.50
C ASP A 216 -21.56 4.86 -3.53
N VAL A 217 -22.08 4.91 -2.31
CA VAL A 217 -21.85 3.85 -1.31
C VAL A 217 -22.40 2.51 -1.79
N ALA A 218 -23.64 2.49 -2.29
CA ALA A 218 -24.24 1.29 -2.84
C ALA A 218 -23.44 0.75 -4.05
N TYR A 219 -22.99 1.63 -4.94
CA TYR A 219 -22.20 1.27 -6.11
C TYR A 219 -20.87 0.58 -5.74
N VAL A 220 -20.15 1.15 -4.77
CA VAL A 220 -18.86 0.60 -4.30
C VAL A 220 -19.09 -0.72 -3.56
N ASN A 221 -20.06 -0.77 -2.64
CA ASN A 221 -20.35 -1.98 -1.87
C ASN A 221 -20.77 -3.15 -2.77
N ALA A 222 -21.55 -2.91 -3.82
CA ALA A 222 -21.96 -3.94 -4.76
C ALA A 222 -20.79 -4.57 -5.55
N ARG A 223 -19.62 -3.92 -5.57
CA ARG A 223 -18.40 -4.38 -6.26
C ARG A 223 -17.33 -4.89 -5.33
N LEU A 224 -17.43 -4.63 -4.03
CA LEU A 224 -16.47 -5.17 -3.07
C LEU A 224 -16.63 -6.68 -2.97
N ASP A 225 -15.50 -7.40 -3.02
CA ASP A 225 -15.48 -8.82 -2.75
C ASP A 225 -15.57 -9.05 -1.22
N PRO A 226 -16.66 -9.64 -0.69
CA PRO A 226 -16.84 -9.80 0.75
C PRO A 226 -15.78 -10.71 1.40
N LYS A 227 -15.31 -11.72 0.66
CA LYS A 227 -14.25 -12.62 1.14
C LYS A 227 -12.93 -11.88 1.25
N LEU A 228 -12.59 -11.08 0.25
CA LEU A 228 -11.39 -10.26 0.27
C LEU A 228 -11.44 -9.22 1.40
N MET A 229 -12.60 -8.57 1.61
CA MET A 229 -12.80 -7.63 2.72
C MET A 229 -12.51 -8.29 4.07
N SER A 230 -13.14 -9.43 4.34
CA SER A 230 -12.92 -10.18 5.59
C SER A 230 -11.47 -10.65 5.74
N GLN A 231 -10.85 -11.14 4.66
CA GLN A 231 -9.43 -11.53 4.67
C GLN A 231 -8.50 -10.35 5.01
N LEU A 232 -8.86 -9.13 4.63
CA LEU A 232 -8.11 -7.91 4.94
C LEU A 232 -8.47 -7.31 6.31
N GLY A 233 -9.31 -7.99 7.09
CA GLY A 233 -9.75 -7.53 8.42
C GLY A 233 -10.70 -6.35 8.36
N TYR A 234 -11.31 -6.08 7.21
CA TYR A 234 -12.52 -5.29 7.17
C TYR A 234 -13.64 -6.34 7.32
N ASP A 235 -14.26 -6.46 8.51
CA ASP A 235 -15.49 -7.24 8.74
C ASP A 235 -16.77 -6.36 8.88
N ALA A 236 -17.92 -6.90 8.46
CA ALA A 236 -19.16 -6.13 8.20
C ALA A 236 -19.82 -5.53 9.46
N ALA A 237 -19.43 -5.99 10.65
CA ALA A 237 -20.03 -5.58 11.92
C ALA A 237 -19.85 -4.09 12.26
N GLY A 238 -18.98 -3.36 11.54
CA GLY A 238 -18.72 -1.93 11.75
C GLY A 238 -19.18 -0.98 10.64
N GLY A 239 -19.80 -1.49 9.56
CA GLY A 239 -20.06 -0.68 8.36
C GLY A 239 -18.77 -0.29 7.62
N TRP A 240 -18.72 -0.59 6.32
CA TRP A 240 -17.57 -0.25 5.47
C TRP A 240 -17.44 1.25 5.20
N ALA A 241 -18.59 1.93 5.26
CA ALA A 241 -18.82 3.36 5.29
C ALA A 241 -18.62 3.88 6.72
#